data_AF-A0A927U366-F1
#
_entry.id   AF-A0A927U366-F1
#
_cell.length_a   1.000
_cell.length_b   1.000
_cell.length_c   1.000
_cell.angle_alpha   90.00
_cell.angle_beta   90.00
_cell.angle_gamma   90.00
#
_symmetry.space_group_name_H-M   'P 1'
#
loop_
_entity.id
_entity.type
_entity.pdbx_description
1 polymer ?
#
loop_
_entity_poly.entity_id
_entity_poly.type
_entity_poly.pdbx_seq_one_letter_code
_entity_poly.pdbx_strand_id
1 'polypeptide(L)'
;MENKELQDLYQNMLQIHGKVDNIFQTVEVPSMLRNEYNNKVSQYENMFESVETMKSIAKTEEAKDSLVNQQIEILKVRIKCEVALAEKANALKK
;
A
#
# COMPACT_ATOMS: atom_id res chain seq x y z
N MET A 1 18.54 -11.52 7.67
CA MET A 1 18.80 -11.22 6.25
C MET A 1 17.64 -10.37 5.79
N GLU A 2 17.86 -9.17 5.24
CA GLU A 2 16.74 -8.37 4.72
C GLU A 2 16.06 -9.12 3.58
N ASN A 3 14.73 -9.24 3.64
CA ASN A 3 13.96 -9.88 2.59
C ASN A 3 13.93 -8.96 1.37
N LYS A 4 14.73 -9.31 0.35
CA LYS A 4 14.88 -8.53 -0.88
C LYS A 4 13.55 -8.34 -1.63
N GLU A 5 12.69 -9.36 -1.65
CA GLU A 5 11.36 -9.26 -2.26
C GLU A 5 10.51 -8.19 -1.56
N LEU A 6 10.49 -8.18 -0.22
CA LEU A 6 9.78 -7.16 0.55
C LEU A 6 10.32 -5.75 0.26
N GLN A 7 11.64 -5.58 0.16
CA GLN A 7 12.25 -4.29 -0.16
C GLN A 7 11.88 -3.82 -1.58
N ASP A 8 12.05 -4.68 -2.58
CA ASP A 8 11.74 -4.36 -3.98
C ASP A 8 10.25 -4.01 -4.12
N LEU A 9 9.37 -4.76 -3.43
CA LEU A 9 7.94 -4.51 -3.45
C LEU A 9 7.56 -3.22 -2.72
N TYR A 10 8.22 -2.89 -1.61
CA TYR A 10 8.00 -1.64 -0.89
C TYR A 10 8.42 -0.43 -1.74
N GLN A 11 9.57 -0.50 -2.42
CA GLN A 11 9.99 0.54 -3.36
C GLN A 11 9.01 0.70 -4.53
N ASN A 12 8.54 -0.40 -5.11
CA ASN A 12 7.51 -0.36 -6.14
C ASN A 12 6.20 0.26 -5.63
N MET A 13 5.76 -0.10 -4.42
CA MET A 13 4.60 0.49 -3.77
C MET A 13 4.74 2.01 -3.62
N LEU A 14 5.88 2.50 -3.15
CA LEU A 14 6.14 3.94 -3.02
C LEU A 14 6.07 4.67 -4.37
N GLN A 15 6.64 4.08 -5.43
CA GLN A 15 6.58 4.67 -6.77
C GLN A 15 5.14 4.74 -7.31
N ILE A 16 4.35 3.69 -7.08
CA ILE A 16 2.95 3.66 -7.48
C ILE A 16 2.16 4.67 -6.67
N HIS A 17 2.34 4.69 -5.35
CA HIS A 17 1.70 5.64 -4.47
C HIS A 17 1.95 7.08 -4.87
N GLY A 18 3.21 7.47 -5.13
CA GLY A 18 3.52 8.83 -5.58
C GLY A 18 2.82 9.21 -6.89
N LYS A 19 2.67 8.27 -7.83
CA LYS A 19 1.95 8.51 -9.09
C LYS A 19 0.44 8.65 -8.86
N VAL A 20 -0.15 7.78 -8.06
CA VAL A 20 -1.59 7.79 -7.77
C VAL A 20 -1.95 9.00 -6.92
N ASP A 21 -1.16 9.31 -5.90
CA ASP A 21 -1.34 10.52 -5.09
C ASP A 21 -1.34 11.77 -5.95
N ASN A 22 -0.37 11.91 -6.86
CA ASN A 22 -0.35 13.02 -7.80
C ASN A 22 -1.62 13.11 -8.67
N ILE A 23 -2.19 11.98 -9.12
CA ILE A 23 -3.49 11.97 -9.82
C ILE A 23 -4.58 12.55 -8.91
N PHE A 24 -4.68 12.05 -7.67
CA PHE A 24 -5.68 12.52 -6.73
C PHE A 24 -5.46 13.99 -6.32
N GLN A 25 -4.23 14.51 -6.28
CA GLN A 25 -3.96 15.93 -5.97
C GLN A 25 -4.26 16.86 -7.15
N THR A 26 -4.03 16.43 -8.39
CA THR A 26 -4.09 17.30 -9.58
C THR A 26 -5.40 17.21 -10.35
N VAL A 27 -6.15 16.12 -10.21
CA VAL A 27 -7.37 15.85 -10.97
C VAL A 27 -8.57 16.17 -10.11
N GLU A 28 -9.55 16.85 -10.71
CA GLU A 28 -10.86 17.02 -10.09
C GLU A 28 -11.56 15.67 -10.05
N VAL A 29 -11.60 15.07 -8.86
CA VAL A 29 -12.29 13.81 -8.57
C VAL A 29 -13.39 14.06 -7.55
N PRO A 30 -14.52 13.31 -7.61
CA PRO A 30 -15.57 13.39 -6.61
C PRO A 30 -15.01 13.18 -5.20
N SER A 31 -15.52 13.95 -4.23
CA SER A 31 -15.11 13.85 -2.82
C SER A 31 -15.20 12.44 -2.27
N MET A 32 -16.22 11.68 -2.69
CA MET A 32 -16.39 10.27 -2.34
C MET A 32 -15.19 9.42 -2.75
N LEU A 33 -14.69 9.59 -3.99
CA LEU A 33 -13.56 8.81 -4.50
C LEU A 33 -12.24 9.23 -3.83
N ARG A 34 -12.05 10.53 -3.58
CA ARG A 34 -10.90 11.04 -2.80
C ARG A 34 -10.88 10.46 -1.38
N ASN A 35 -12.04 10.42 -0.72
CA ASN A 35 -12.17 9.84 0.61
C ASN A 35 -11.91 8.33 0.59
N GLU A 36 -12.41 7.60 -0.42
CA GLU A 36 -12.10 6.18 -0.61
C GLU A 36 -10.58 5.97 -0.70
N TYR A 37 -9.90 6.76 -1.52
CA TYR A 37 -8.44 6.71 -1.65
C TYR A 37 -7.71 6.97 -0.32
N ASN A 38 -7.99 8.09 0.34
CA ASN A 38 -7.34 8.44 1.61
C ASN A 38 -7.55 7.37 2.68
N ASN A 39 -8.78 6.85 2.79
CA ASN A 39 -9.11 5.79 3.73
C ASN A 39 -8.35 4.50 3.43
N LYS A 40 -8.21 4.13 2.14
CA LYS A 40 -7.50 2.92 1.73
C LYS A 40 -6.00 3.03 1.97
N VAL A 41 -5.40 4.17 1.62
CA VAL A 41 -3.97 4.43 1.90
C VAL A 41 -3.69 4.30 3.40
N SER A 42 -4.45 5.01 4.23
CA SER A 42 -4.29 4.95 5.68
C SER A 42 -4.53 3.55 6.24
N GLN A 43 -5.55 2.83 5.73
CA GLN A 43 -5.82 1.45 6.14
C GLN A 43 -4.61 0.54 5.91
N TYR A 44 -4.03 0.56 4.71
CA TYR A 44 -2.91 -0.33 4.39
C TYR A 44 -1.61 0.09 5.07
N GLU A 45 -1.39 1.38 5.29
CA GLU A 45 -0.26 1.88 6.08
C GLU A 45 -0.33 1.38 7.53
N ASN A 46 -1.47 1.57 8.20
CA ASN A 46 -1.70 1.07 9.55
C ASN A 46 -1.54 -0.45 9.66
N MET A 47 -2.01 -1.21 8.66
CA MET A 47 -1.83 -2.66 8.62
C MET A 47 -0.34 -3.02 8.51
N PHE A 48 0.40 -2.36 7.62
CA PHE A 48 1.83 -2.60 7.44
C PHE A 48 2.64 -2.29 8.71
N GLU A 49 2.39 -1.14 9.33
CA GLU A 49 3.05 -0.73 10.59
C GLU A 49 2.74 -1.67 11.76
N SER A 50 1.50 -2.17 11.83
CA SER A 50 1.11 -3.15 12.84
C SER A 50 1.91 -4.44 12.68
N VAL A 51 2.07 -4.93 11.44
CA VAL A 51 2.87 -6.13 11.16
C VAL A 51 4.36 -5.88 11.41
N GLU A 52 4.90 -4.71 11.07
CA GLU A 52 6.28 -4.34 11.40
C GLU A 52 6.51 -4.36 12.92
N THR A 53 5.57 -3.80 13.69
CA THR A 53 5.60 -3.82 15.15
C THR A 53 5.58 -5.25 15.69
N MET A 54 4.67 -6.11 15.18
CA MET A 54 4.61 -7.53 15.55
C MET A 54 5.91 -8.28 15.23
N LYS A 55 6.53 -7.98 14.08
CA LYS A 55 7.80 -8.58 13.66
C LYS A 55 8.94 -8.19 14.59
N SER A 56 8.96 -6.95 15.08
CA SER A 56 9.99 -6.46 16.01
C SER A 56 9.97 -7.18 17.36
N ILE A 57 8.80 -7.66 17.81
CA ILE A 57 8.63 -8.37 19.09
C ILE A 57 8.60 -9.90 18.93
N ALA A 58 8.63 -10.41 17.69
CA ALA A 58 8.59 -11.84 17.41
C ALA A 58 9.88 -12.54 17.88
N LYS A 59 9.71 -13.63 18.63
CA LYS A 59 10.82 -14.36 19.27
C LYS A 59 11.40 -15.49 18.43
N THR A 60 10.68 -15.95 17.41
CA THR A 60 11.11 -17.06 16.55
C THR A 60 11.30 -16.57 15.13
N GLU A 61 12.26 -17.15 14.42
CA GLU A 61 12.48 -16.84 13.00
C GLU A 61 11.26 -17.24 12.15
N GLU A 62 10.61 -18.37 12.47
CA GLU A 62 9.39 -18.81 11.77
C GLU A 62 8.23 -17.81 11.89
N ALA A 63 8.08 -17.15 13.05
CA ALA A 63 7.10 -16.09 13.22
C ALA A 63 7.48 -14.83 12.42
N LYS A 64 8.77 -14.47 12.39
CA LYS A 64 9.25 -13.35 11.58
C LYS A 64 9.03 -13.59 10.10
N ASP A 65 9.31 -14.79 9.60
CA ASP A 65 9.11 -15.17 8.20
C ASP A 65 7.63 -15.11 7.80
N SER A 66 6.74 -15.60 8.67
CA SER A 66 5.28 -15.48 8.49
C SER A 66 4.84 -14.01 8.42
N LEU A 67 5.35 -13.16 9.31
CA LEU A 67 5.04 -11.73 9.32
C LEU A 67 5.59 -11.03 8.07
N VAL A 68 6.79 -11.37 7.60
CA VAL A 68 7.33 -10.86 6.33
C VAL A 68 6.42 -11.23 5.16
N ASN A 69 5.91 -12.46 5.09
CA ASN A 69 4.96 -12.85 4.06
C ASN A 69 3.66 -12.06 4.15
N GLN A 70 3.17 -11.75 5.36
CA GLN A 70 2.02 -10.87 5.54
C GLN A 70 2.29 -9.45 5.03
N GLN A 71 3.48 -8.90 5.29
CA GLN A 71 3.88 -7.58 4.76
C GLN A 71 3.88 -7.57 3.23
N ILE A 72 4.41 -8.61 2.61
CA ILE A 72 4.41 -8.78 1.15
C ILE A 72 2.99 -8.78 0.60
N GLU A 73 2.08 -9.55 1.20
CA GLU A 73 0.68 -9.60 0.74
C GLU A 73 -0.05 -8.26 0.95
N ILE A 74 0.18 -7.56 2.06
CA ILE A 74 -0.36 -6.22 2.30
C ILE A 74 0.07 -5.27 1.17
N LEU A 75 1.36 -5.25 0.82
CA LEU A 75 1.87 -4.39 -0.23
C LEU A 75 1.29 -4.75 -1.61
N LYS A 76 1.19 -6.04 -1.96
CA LYS A 76 0.57 -6.49 -3.22
C LYS A 76 -0.89 -6.02 -3.33
N VAL A 77 -1.65 -6.15 -2.25
CA VAL A 77 -3.05 -5.72 -2.21
C VAL A 77 -3.16 -4.20 -2.30
N ARG A 78 -2.33 -3.46 -1.55
CA ARG A 78 -2.26 -1.99 -1.61
C ARG A 78 -2.00 -1.50 -3.03
N ILE A 79 -0.96 -2.03 -3.67
CA ILE A 79 -0.60 -1.68 -5.06
C ILE A 79 -1.80 -1.88 -6.01
N LYS A 80 -2.45 -3.04 -5.95
CA LYS A 80 -3.62 -3.32 -6.81
C LYS A 80 -4.77 -2.34 -6.53
N CYS A 81 -5.00 -2.00 -5.27
CA CYS A 81 -6.05 -1.06 -4.88
C CYS A 81 -5.77 0.35 -5.40
N GLU A 82 -4.54 0.86 -5.23
CA GLU A 82 -4.17 2.20 -5.69
C GLU A 82 -4.22 2.31 -7.22
N VAL A 83 -3.78 1.28 -7.95
CA VAL A 83 -3.91 1.23 -9.42
C VAL A 83 -5.38 1.26 -9.84
N ALA A 84 -6.24 0.45 -9.24
CA ALA A 84 -7.68 0.44 -9.57
C ALA A 84 -8.35 1.79 -9.26
N LEU A 85 -7.97 2.46 -8.17
CA LEU A 85 -8.47 3.80 -7.85
C LEU A 85 -7.98 4.85 -8.86
N ALA A 86 -6.73 4.76 -9.32
CA ALA A 86 -6.20 5.63 -10.36
C ALA A 86 -6.93 5.44 -11.69
N GLU A 87 -7.27 4.19 -12.07
CA GLU A 87 -8.08 3.89 -13.25
C GLU A 87 -9.48 4.51 -13.14
N LYS A 88 -10.15 4.37 -11.98
CA LYS A 88 -11.44 5.03 -11.71
C LYS A 88 -11.31 6.55 -11.84
N ALA A 89 -10.29 7.16 -11.24
CA ALA A 89 -10.06 8.61 -11.31
C ALA A 89 -9.81 9.10 -12.74
N ASN A 90 -9.02 8.36 -13.53
CA ASN A 90 -8.76 8.72 -14.92
C ASN A 90 -9.99 8.55 -15.81
N ALA A 91 -10.88 7.61 -15.51
CA ALA A 91 -12.13 7.43 -16.25
C ALA A 91 -13.09 8.63 -16.11
N LEU A 92 -12.93 9.44 -15.05
CA LEU A 92 -13.73 10.63 -14.78
C LEU A 92 -13.20 11.90 -15.48
N LYS A 93 -12.01 11.86 -16.09
CA LYS A 93 -11.43 12.98 -16.86
C LYS A 93 -12.11 13.23 -18.22
N LYS A 94 -13.33 12.72 -18.42
CA LYS A 94 -14.05 12.82 -19.70
C LYS A 94 -14.86 14.10 -19.78
#